data_AF-A0A9P1PV34-F1
#
_entry.id   AF-A0A9P1PV34-F1
#
_cell.length_a   1.000
_cell.length_b   1.000
_cell.length_c   1.000
_cell.angle_alpha   90.00
_cell.angle_beta   90.00
_cell.angle_gamma   90.00
#
_symmetry.space_group_name_H-M   'P 1'
#
loop_
_entity.id
_entity.type
_entity.pdbx_description
1 polymer ?
#
loop_
_entity_poly.entity_id
_entity_poly.type
_entity_poly.pdbx_seq_one_letter_code
_entity_poly.pdbx_strand_id
1 'polypeptide(L)'
;MHNTFEEQLKADRNTILKAAYENRPSKVTLYYKEVFGIGRSESNSRVIFALDDLEGCALIKTISRNSDDYIAVQITHKGIRAYEYENRTAFVKACDFVKKSMKFVIFKSSKTILAYIVAALGGIGVIGQFIWKYL
;
A
#
# COMPACT_ATOMS: atom_id res chain seq x y z
N MET A 1 -19.96 -10.05 0.31
CA MET A 1 -18.84 -9.84 1.25
C MET A 1 -19.23 -8.69 2.17
N HIS A 2 -19.60 -8.95 3.43
CA HIS A 2 -19.86 -7.90 4.40
C HIS A 2 -18.51 -7.40 4.93
N ASN A 3 -18.11 -6.20 4.54
CA ASN A 3 -16.99 -5.52 5.20
C ASN A 3 -17.35 -5.35 6.67
N THR A 4 -16.44 -5.75 7.56
CA THR A 4 -16.62 -5.60 8.99
C THR A 4 -16.62 -4.11 9.37
N PHE A 5 -17.32 -3.74 10.45
CA PHE A 5 -17.35 -2.36 10.96
C PHE A 5 -15.94 -1.77 11.10
N GLU A 6 -14.99 -2.58 11.55
CA GLU A 6 -13.57 -2.23 11.68
C GLU A 6 -12.89 -1.87 10.34
N GLU A 7 -13.15 -2.62 9.28
CA GLU A 7 -12.59 -2.33 7.95
C GLU A 7 -13.16 -1.02 7.39
N GLN A 8 -14.45 -0.80 7.60
CA GLN A 8 -15.13 0.43 7.22
C GLN A 8 -14.63 1.63 8.03
N LEU A 9 -14.41 1.47 9.33
CA LEU A 9 -13.85 2.51 10.21
C LEU A 9 -12.42 2.87 9.79
N LYS A 10 -11.60 1.87 9.47
CA LYS A 10 -10.24 2.08 8.97
C LYS A 10 -10.22 2.79 7.62
N ALA A 11 -11.14 2.45 6.72
CA ALA A 11 -11.28 3.12 5.44
C ALA A 11 -11.64 4.60 5.61
N ASP A 12 -12.56 4.93 6.53
CA ASP A 12 -12.94 6.32 6.80
C ASP A 12 -11.77 7.11 7.41
N ARG A 13 -11.04 6.52 8.37
CA ARG A 13 -9.82 7.14 8.95
C ARG A 13 -8.81 7.50 7.87
N ASN A 14 -8.51 6.55 6.99
CA ASN A 14 -7.57 6.77 5.90
C ASN A 14 -8.06 7.83 4.92
N THR A 15 -9.36 7.86 4.62
CA THR A 15 -9.98 8.84 3.73
C THR A 15 -9.85 10.26 4.31
N ILE A 16 -10.19 10.45 5.59
CA ILE A 16 -10.05 11.74 6.28
C ILE A 16 -8.59 12.20 6.30
N LEU A 17 -7.68 11.32 6.71
CA LEU A 17 -6.26 11.66 6.83
C LEU A 17 -5.63 12.00 5.48
N LYS A 18 -5.97 11.23 4.43
CA LYS A 18 -5.51 11.49 3.06
C LYS A 18 -6.03 12.83 2.54
N ALA A 19 -7.33 13.10 2.67
CA ALA A 19 -7.90 14.34 2.19
C ALA A 19 -7.33 15.56 2.93
N ALA A 20 -7.12 15.44 4.25
CA ALA A 20 -6.46 16.48 5.05
C ALA A 20 -4.99 16.69 4.64
N TYR A 21 -4.28 15.60 4.32
CA TYR A 21 -2.90 15.65 3.84
C TYR A 21 -2.80 16.33 2.47
N GLU A 22 -3.67 15.99 1.52
CA GLU A 22 -3.67 16.55 0.16
C GLU A 22 -3.99 18.06 0.13
N ASN A 23 -4.79 18.54 1.08
CA ASN A 23 -5.18 19.96 1.18
C ASN A 23 -4.28 20.80 2.08
N ARG A 24 -3.14 20.26 2.53
CA ARG A 24 -2.23 20.97 3.44
C ARG A 24 -1.63 22.23 2.78
N PRO A 25 -1.38 23.31 3.56
CA PRO A 25 -1.63 23.46 5.00
C PRO A 25 -3.06 23.90 5.33
N SER A 26 -3.93 24.01 4.34
CA SER A 26 -5.30 24.54 4.48
C SER A 26 -6.24 23.52 5.14
N LYS A 27 -7.39 24.01 5.60
CA LYS A 27 -8.50 23.16 6.03
C LYS A 27 -9.20 22.57 4.80
N VAL A 28 -9.72 21.34 4.94
CA VAL A 28 -10.57 20.68 3.96
C VAL A 28 -11.96 20.45 4.55
N THR A 29 -12.99 20.59 3.72
CA THR A 29 -14.37 20.27 4.07
C THR A 29 -14.74 18.95 3.40
N LEU A 30 -15.21 17.98 4.17
CA LEU A 30 -15.61 16.65 3.73
C LEU A 30 -17.10 16.48 3.95
N TYR A 31 -17.87 16.40 2.86
CA TYR A 31 -19.31 16.18 2.91
C TYR A 31 -19.63 14.70 3.13
N TYR A 32 -20.54 14.40 4.05
CA TYR A 32 -20.89 13.03 4.41
C TYR A 32 -21.39 12.22 3.21
N LYS A 33 -22.26 12.83 2.39
CA LYS A 33 -22.84 12.20 1.22
C LYS A 33 -21.81 11.91 0.12
N GLU A 34 -20.93 12.86 -0.14
CA GLU A 34 -19.99 12.78 -1.28
C GLU A 34 -18.78 11.91 -0.96
N VAL A 35 -18.27 12.00 0.26
CA VAL A 35 -17.01 11.35 0.67
C VAL A 35 -17.28 9.96 1.26
N PHE A 36 -18.32 9.83 2.07
CA PHE A 36 -18.60 8.61 2.84
C PHE A 36 -19.87 7.88 2.37
N GLY A 37 -20.62 8.46 1.43
CA GLY A 37 -21.88 7.89 0.95
C GLY A 37 -23.01 7.94 1.98
N ILE A 38 -22.89 8.76 3.03
CA ILE A 38 -23.85 8.81 4.14
C ILE A 38 -24.88 9.90 3.87
N GLY A 39 -26.16 9.52 3.80
CA GLY A 39 -27.28 10.45 3.64
C GLY A 39 -27.60 11.25 4.91
N ARG A 40 -28.39 12.32 4.76
CA ARG A 40 -28.76 13.25 5.85
C ARG A 40 -29.53 12.61 7.02
N SER A 41 -30.12 11.44 6.80
CA SER A 41 -30.88 10.68 7.80
C SER A 41 -30.18 9.40 8.24
N GLU A 42 -28.97 9.15 7.74
CA GLU A 42 -28.18 7.97 8.08
C GLU A 42 -27.19 8.29 9.21
N SER A 43 -26.88 7.28 10.01
CA SER A 43 -26.00 7.44 11.16
C SER A 43 -24.55 7.73 10.72
N ASN A 44 -24.02 8.88 11.10
CA ASN A 44 -22.64 9.30 10.82
C ASN A 44 -21.63 8.84 11.89
N SER A 45 -22.06 8.10 12.91
CA SER A 45 -21.26 7.77 14.10
C SER A 45 -19.96 7.06 13.77
N ARG A 46 -19.90 6.23 12.70
CA ARG A 46 -18.65 5.64 12.21
C ARG A 46 -17.60 6.70 11.84
N VAL A 47 -18.01 7.74 11.12
CA VAL A 47 -17.14 8.84 10.71
C VAL A 47 -16.74 9.69 11.91
N ILE A 48 -17.65 9.87 12.88
CA ILE A 48 -17.34 10.57 14.13
C ILE A 48 -16.30 9.79 14.95
N PHE A 49 -16.45 8.46 15.09
CA PHE A 49 -15.44 7.63 15.75
C PHE A 49 -14.08 7.70 15.05
N ALA A 50 -14.06 7.65 13.72
CA ALA A 50 -12.83 7.81 12.95
C ALA A 50 -12.17 9.18 13.18
N LEU A 51 -12.98 10.24 13.25
CA LEU A 51 -12.54 11.60 13.48
C LEU A 51 -11.95 11.77 14.89
N ASP A 52 -12.66 11.29 15.91
CA ASP A 52 -12.24 11.38 17.31
C ASP A 52 -10.95 10.60 17.57
N ASP A 53 -10.74 9.45 16.93
CA ASP A 53 -9.49 8.69 17.03
C ASP A 53 -8.30 9.44 16.39
N LEU A 54 -8.50 10.04 15.22
CA LEU A 54 -7.46 10.83 14.55
C LEU A 54 -7.12 12.12 15.31
N GLU A 55 -8.13 12.76 15.91
CA GLU A 55 -7.96 13.94 16.76
C GLU A 55 -7.31 13.59 18.11
N GLY A 56 -7.70 12.48 18.74
CA GLY A 56 -7.07 11.95 19.95
C GLY A 56 -5.60 11.59 19.75
N CYS A 57 -5.23 11.12 18.55
CA CYS A 57 -3.84 10.92 18.16
C CYS A 57 -3.10 12.21 17.78
N ALA A 58 -3.78 13.36 17.78
CA ALA A 58 -3.30 14.66 17.33
C ALA A 58 -2.79 14.68 15.87
N LEU A 59 -3.35 13.84 15.00
CA LEU A 59 -2.97 13.77 13.58
C LEU A 59 -3.71 14.82 12.75
N ILE A 60 -4.93 15.13 13.15
CA ILE A 60 -5.77 16.18 12.55
C ILE A 60 -6.32 17.08 13.65
N LYS A 61 -6.83 18.23 13.25
CA LYS A 61 -7.58 19.16 14.09
C LYS A 61 -8.94 19.38 13.46
N THR A 62 -10.01 19.19 14.23
CA THR A 62 -11.36 19.51 13.78
C THR A 62 -11.56 21.03 13.85
N ILE A 63 -12.00 21.63 12.75
CA ILE A 63 -12.27 23.08 12.65
C ILE A 63 -13.76 23.35 12.79
N SER A 64 -14.59 22.52 12.17
CA SER A 64 -16.04 22.59 12.27
C SER A 64 -16.63 21.20 12.09
N ARG A 65 -17.75 20.94 12.77
CA ARG A 65 -18.51 19.71 12.67
C ARG A 65 -19.99 20.10 12.52
N ASN A 66 -20.58 19.81 11.37
CA ASN A 66 -22.02 19.85 11.19
C ASN A 66 -22.48 18.39 11.14
N SER A 67 -23.34 17.98 12.07
CA SER A 67 -23.78 16.59 12.20
C SER A 67 -24.42 16.05 10.91
N ASP A 68 -25.02 16.90 10.11
CA ASP A 68 -25.91 16.41 9.04
C ASP A 68 -25.28 16.52 7.65
N ASP A 69 -24.28 17.40 7.49
CA ASP A 69 -23.79 17.79 6.17
C ASP A 69 -22.30 17.50 5.97
N TYR A 70 -21.43 17.95 6.90
CA TYR A 70 -19.99 17.93 6.67
C TYR A 70 -19.13 17.99 7.94
N ILE A 71 -17.88 17.56 7.77
CA ILE A 71 -16.78 17.82 8.72
C ILE A 71 -15.70 18.67 8.06
N ALA A 72 -15.18 19.66 8.78
CA ALA A 72 -14.04 20.46 8.33
C ALA A 72 -12.83 20.14 9.19
N VAL A 73 -11.75 19.68 8.57
CA VAL A 73 -10.55 19.20 9.25
C VAL A 73 -9.30 19.84 8.68
N GLN A 74 -8.27 19.94 9.49
CA GLN A 74 -6.94 20.39 9.08
C GLN A 74 -5.91 19.37 9.56
N ILE A 75 -4.97 18.99 8.70
CA ILE A 75 -3.89 18.10 9.12
C ILE A 75 -2.89 18.82 10.02
N THR A 76 -2.43 18.14 11.09
CA THR A 76 -1.38 18.68 11.95
C THR A 76 0.01 18.34 11.40
N HIS A 77 1.04 19.04 11.90
CA HIS A 77 2.43 18.69 11.65
C HIS A 77 2.78 17.23 12.06
N LYS A 78 2.11 16.70 13.09
CA LYS A 78 2.26 15.29 13.53
C LYS A 78 1.59 14.34 12.55
N GLY A 79 0.40 14.68 12.05
CA GLY A 79 -0.31 13.94 11.02
C GLY A 79 0.47 13.82 9.72
N ILE A 80 1.07 14.92 9.25
CA ILE A 80 1.92 14.92 8.05
C ILE A 80 3.08 13.92 8.21
N ARG A 81 3.81 14.01 9.34
CA ARG A 81 4.94 13.10 9.61
C ARG A 81 4.50 11.64 9.71
N ALA A 82 3.38 11.37 10.37
CA ALA A 82 2.84 10.02 10.50
C ALA A 82 2.47 9.43 9.13
N TYR A 83 1.76 10.21 8.30
CA TYR A 83 1.35 9.80 6.96
C TYR A 83 2.56 9.55 6.04
N GLU A 84 3.59 10.40 6.10
CA GLU A 84 4.82 10.21 5.34
C GLU A 84 5.63 9.00 5.82
N TYR A 85 5.67 8.75 7.14
CA TYR A 85 6.36 7.60 7.71
C TYR A 85 5.70 6.27 7.33
N GLU A 86 4.37 6.19 7.37
CA GLU A 86 3.62 5.00 6.96
C GLU A 86 3.82 4.71 5.46
N ASN A 87 3.78 5.75 4.62
CA ASN A 87 4.08 5.59 3.19
C ASN A 87 5.54 5.22 2.91
N ARG A 88 6.50 5.78 3.66
CA ARG A 88 7.92 5.40 3.53
C ARG A 88 8.15 3.96 3.98
N THR A 89 7.55 3.51 5.08
CA THR A 89 7.72 2.12 5.53
C THR A 89 7.02 1.12 4.59
N ALA A 90 5.87 1.47 4.02
CA ALA A 90 5.23 0.68 2.97
C ALA A 90 6.09 0.61 1.70
N PHE A 91 6.66 1.73 1.26
CA PHE A 91 7.58 1.80 0.13
C PHE A 91 8.88 1.02 0.38
N VAL A 92 9.47 1.15 1.57
CA VAL A 92 10.67 0.40 1.97
C VAL A 92 10.38 -1.11 2.02
N LYS A 93 9.24 -1.52 2.57
CA LYS A 93 8.81 -2.93 2.54
C LYS A 93 8.59 -3.44 1.12
N ALA A 94 8.01 -2.62 0.23
CA ALA A 94 7.82 -2.96 -1.17
C ALA A 94 9.18 -3.06 -1.91
N CYS A 95 10.10 -2.13 -1.68
CA CYS A 95 11.45 -2.18 -2.23
C CYS A 95 12.25 -3.38 -1.70
N ASP A 96 12.15 -3.71 -0.42
CA ASP A 96 12.79 -4.90 0.15
C ASP A 96 12.18 -6.19 -0.40
N PHE A 97 10.86 -6.23 -0.64
CA PHE A 97 10.21 -7.35 -1.29
C PHE A 97 10.69 -7.51 -2.74
N VAL A 98 10.78 -6.42 -3.51
CA VAL A 98 11.35 -6.42 -4.87
C VAL A 98 12.82 -6.85 -4.88
N LYS A 99 13.62 -6.39 -3.92
CA LYS A 99 15.04 -6.77 -3.80
C LYS A 99 15.19 -8.25 -3.43
N LYS A 100 14.32 -8.77 -2.56
CA LYS A 100 14.27 -10.18 -2.16
C LYS A 100 13.78 -11.08 -3.30
N SER A 101 12.79 -10.64 -4.09
CA SER A 101 12.31 -11.37 -5.26
C SER A 101 13.31 -11.32 -6.43
N MET A 102 14.02 -10.22 -6.65
CA MET A 102 15.16 -10.16 -7.59
C MET A 102 16.27 -11.14 -7.20
N LYS A 103 16.63 -11.23 -5.92
CA LYS A 103 17.56 -12.26 -5.43
C LYS A 103 17.06 -13.68 -5.75
N PHE A 104 15.76 -13.92 -5.63
CA PHE A 104 15.15 -15.22 -5.94
C PHE A 104 15.19 -15.53 -7.45
N VAL A 105 14.97 -14.54 -8.32
CA VAL A 105 15.07 -14.69 -9.78
C VAL A 105 16.51 -14.98 -10.20
N ILE A 106 17.49 -14.26 -9.65
CA ILE A 106 18.92 -14.53 -9.92
C ILE A 106 19.32 -15.93 -9.42
N PHE A 107 18.79 -16.38 -8.28
CA PHE A 107 19.09 -17.70 -7.73
C PHE A 107 18.38 -18.85 -8.46
N LYS A 108 17.21 -18.60 -9.07
CA LYS A 108 16.51 -19.58 -9.92
C LYS A 108 17.14 -19.66 -11.31
N SER A 109 17.60 -18.52 -11.84
CA SER A 109 18.28 -18.41 -13.13
C SER A 109 19.70 -19.00 -13.10
N SER A 110 20.43 -18.93 -11.99
CA SER A 110 21.77 -19.55 -11.90
C SER A 110 21.73 -21.07 -11.96
N LYS A 111 20.70 -21.72 -11.40
CA LYS A 111 20.53 -23.18 -11.46
C LYS A 111 20.08 -23.67 -12.83
N THR A 112 19.23 -22.91 -13.54
CA THR A 112 18.82 -23.27 -14.91
C THR A 112 19.90 -22.96 -15.95
N ILE A 113 20.66 -21.87 -15.82
CA ILE A 113 21.79 -21.57 -16.72
C ILE A 113 22.91 -22.61 -16.57
N LEU A 114 23.24 -23.02 -15.34
CA LEU A 114 24.24 -24.07 -15.12
C LEU A 114 23.77 -25.44 -15.66
N ALA A 115 22.48 -25.77 -15.55
CA ALA A 115 21.91 -26.98 -16.15
C ALA A 115 21.96 -26.96 -17.69
N TYR A 116 21.71 -25.81 -18.33
CA TYR A 116 21.85 -25.64 -19.78
C TYR A 116 23.31 -25.73 -20.25
N ILE A 117 24.27 -25.22 -19.48
CA ILE A 117 25.70 -25.33 -19.79
C ILE A 117 26.19 -26.78 -19.64
N VAL A 118 25.75 -27.50 -18.60
CA VAL A 118 26.12 -28.91 -18.39
C VAL A 118 25.46 -29.83 -19.42
N ALA A 119 24.23 -29.55 -19.86
CA ALA A 119 23.59 -30.28 -20.96
C ALA A 119 24.28 -30.02 -22.32
N ALA A 120 24.75 -28.79 -22.57
CA ALA A 120 25.50 -28.45 -23.78
C ALA A 120 26.90 -29.09 -23.83
N LEU A 121 27.55 -29.29 -22.67
CA LEU A 121 28.85 -29.95 -22.57
C LEU A 121 28.77 -31.48 -22.52
N GLY A 122 27.65 -32.04 -22.04
CA GLY A 122 27.40 -33.49 -22.06
C GLY A 122 27.10 -34.07 -23.46
N GLY A 123 26.74 -33.22 -24.43
CA GLY A 123 26.46 -33.63 -25.81
C GLY A 123 27.70 -33.77 -26.71
N ILE A 124 28.88 -33.29 -26.28
CA ILE A 124 30.12 -33.34 -27.07
C ILE A 124 30.82 -34.70 -26.94
N GLY A 125 30.53 -35.47 -25.87
CA GLY A 125 31.14 -36.78 -25.62
C GLY A 125 30.69 -37.91 -26.56
N VAL A 126 29.60 -37.73 -27.32
CA VAL A 126 29.06 -38.79 -28.21
C VAL A 126 29.50 -38.58 -29.67
N ILE A 127 29.87 -37.36 -30.07
CA ILE A 127 30.31 -37.06 -31.45
C ILE A 127 31.78 -37.48 -31.67
N GLY A 128 32.60 -37.52 -30.61
CA GLY A 128 34.01 -37.95 -30.71
C GLY A 128 34.22 -39.44 -31.02
N GLN A 129 33.28 -40.32 -30.71
CA GLN A 129 33.42 -41.76 -31.01
C GLN A 129 32.95 -42.15 -32.44
N PHE A 130 32.19 -41.29 -33.12
CA PHE A 130 31.71 -41.60 -34.48
C PHE A 130 32.70 -41.23 -35.60
N ILE A 131 33.68 -40.35 -35.32
CA ILE A 131 34.62 -39.84 -36.34
C ILE A 131 35.90 -40.70 -36.45
N TRP A 132 36.25 -41.51 -35.44
CA TRP A 132 37.43 -42.40 -35.51
C TRP A 132 37.22 -43.70 -36.29
N LYS A 133 35.98 -44.03 -36.68
CA LYS A 133 35.68 -45.28 -37.41
C LYS A 133 35.66 -45.13 -38.94
N TYR A 134 35.98 -43.94 -39.45
CA TYR A 134 36.00 -43.60 -40.88
C TYR A 134 37.31 -42.92 -41.32
N LEU A 135 38.38 -43.06 -40.54
CA LEU A 135 39.75 -42.63 -40.89
C LEU A 135 40.72 -43.80 -40.71
#